data_AF-A0A935NWW2-F1
#
_entry.id   AF-A0A935NWW2-F1
#
_cell.length_a   1.000
_cell.length_b   1.000
_cell.length_c   1.000
_cell.angle_alpha   90.00
_cell.angle_beta   90.00
_cell.angle_gamma   90.00
#
_symmetry.space_group_name_H-M   'P 1'
#
loop_
_entity.id
_entity.type
_entity.pdbx_description
1 polymer ?
#
loop_
_entity_poly.entity_id
_entity_poly.type
_entity_poly.pdbx_seq_one_letter_code
_entity_poly.pdbx_strand_id
1 'polypeptide(L)'
;MQQRSLRSFRSLALALKIALVAGALYVVVAMYATGQVILGTVTLAVVALATYVFGARRAYAARYLFPGLFGVALFIVLPLVYTVWIGLTKYSSDNLLTFDRATATLMSRSVRLGEDTAYLFTLHREGQSLRLVLQQEAEFEPEESSESEEAPEGSEDEGSIFDEEPDAGPVDAGAEAAGNSDAGAPAAGDAADAGPAGDAGAPEPGSQAPADPAAPAAPAAKVHARYVTAPFRLSGGQAGEPLVISAAEDDKVSLGPALELREIVELQAQLGKLTVEIPGGSKLVNTGLRSFAAEVPLFTAAGGKLTDRLTGEVYAPNFDTGFYETDQGKRAIPGFRVFVGGEHFARIFSDPAFRGPTLQIFLWTVTFSGMSVLLTLIVGALLAELFSWEGLRFRTAYRLLLFIPYAVPSFISILIFKGLFSDNFGEINLALGQLLGIRPAWTTDPLLAKVMILIVNTWLGFPYMMLLCMGLRQSIPKDLYEASAIAGAGPFTNYFKITWPLIRRPLLPLLIASFAFNFNNAVLIALLTDGRPDIVGTELPAGTNDLLVTFTWRIAFQGATKDYGLAAAIATVVFVIVAALSILNLRLTRATTRDAR
;
A
#
# COMPACT_ATOMS: atom_id res chain seq x y z
N MET A 1 -15.19 -55.24 -27.05
CA MET A 1 -15.04 -53.77 -27.19
C MET A 1 -14.53 -53.05 -25.93
N GLN A 2 -14.92 -53.44 -24.70
CA GLN A 2 -14.50 -52.77 -23.44
C GLN A 2 -12.98 -52.71 -23.17
N GLN A 3 -12.18 -53.71 -23.55
CA GLN A 3 -10.73 -53.69 -23.29
C GLN A 3 -9.94 -52.71 -24.18
N ARG A 4 -10.44 -52.37 -25.38
CA ARG A 4 -9.79 -51.40 -26.28
C ARG A 4 -10.00 -49.95 -25.79
N SER A 5 -11.17 -49.62 -25.24
CA SER A 5 -11.42 -48.26 -24.72
C SER A 5 -10.62 -47.97 -23.44
N LEU A 6 -10.42 -48.96 -22.57
CA LEU A 6 -9.61 -48.81 -21.34
C LEU A 6 -8.11 -48.61 -21.62
N ARG A 7 -7.56 -49.24 -22.67
CA ARG A 7 -6.17 -49.02 -23.10
C ARG A 7 -5.99 -47.62 -23.71
N SER A 8 -6.92 -47.20 -24.55
CA SER A 8 -6.94 -45.85 -25.13
C SER A 8 -6.99 -44.76 -24.06
N PHE A 9 -7.82 -44.95 -23.03
CA PHE A 9 -7.92 -44.00 -21.92
C PHE A 9 -6.63 -43.91 -21.08
N ARG A 10 -5.95 -45.03 -20.86
CA ARG A 10 -4.67 -45.06 -20.14
C ARG A 10 -3.53 -44.41 -20.94
N SER A 11 -3.47 -44.64 -22.26
CA SER A 11 -2.47 -43.98 -23.12
C SER A 11 -2.72 -42.48 -23.23
N LEU A 12 -3.99 -42.05 -23.31
CA LEU A 12 -4.36 -40.63 -23.31
C LEU A 12 -3.95 -39.94 -22.00
N ALA A 13 -4.26 -40.57 -20.85
CA ALA A 13 -3.89 -40.04 -19.55
C ALA A 13 -2.36 -39.96 -19.35
N LEU A 14 -1.60 -40.90 -19.90
CA LEU A 14 -0.13 -40.85 -19.88
C LEU A 14 0.40 -39.72 -20.78
N ALA A 15 -0.13 -39.60 -22.00
CA ALA A 15 0.25 -38.53 -22.93
C ALA A 15 -0.03 -37.15 -22.34
N LEU A 16 -1.19 -36.96 -21.69
CA LEU A 16 -1.54 -35.71 -21.02
C LEU A 16 -0.57 -35.38 -19.87
N LYS A 17 -0.17 -36.37 -19.07
CA LYS A 17 0.82 -36.17 -18.00
C LYS A 17 2.19 -35.76 -18.55
N ILE A 18 2.64 -36.43 -19.61
CA ILE A 18 3.92 -36.10 -20.27
C ILE A 18 3.86 -34.68 -20.84
N ALA A 19 2.78 -34.32 -21.53
CA ALA A 19 2.59 -32.97 -22.07
C ALA A 19 2.58 -31.90 -20.96
N LEU A 20 1.92 -32.16 -19.83
CA LEU A 20 1.88 -31.25 -18.70
C LEU A 20 3.26 -31.06 -18.04
N VAL A 21 4.03 -32.15 -17.87
CA VAL A 21 5.39 -32.06 -17.34
C VAL A 21 6.31 -31.34 -18.33
N ALA A 22 6.21 -31.62 -19.63
CA ALA A 22 6.98 -30.94 -20.66
C ALA A 22 6.68 -29.44 -20.71
N GLY A 23 5.40 -29.05 -20.64
CA GLY A 23 4.98 -27.65 -20.56
C GLY A 23 5.52 -26.96 -19.29
N ALA A 24 5.47 -27.63 -18.13
CA ALA A 24 6.01 -27.09 -16.90
C ALA A 24 7.54 -26.91 -16.95
N LEU A 25 8.27 -27.86 -17.54
CA LEU A 25 9.71 -27.74 -17.76
C LEU A 25 10.07 -26.63 -18.75
N TYR A 26 9.26 -26.44 -19.80
CA TYR A 26 9.43 -25.30 -20.71
C TYR A 26 9.32 -23.96 -19.96
N VAL A 27 8.33 -23.81 -19.07
CA VAL A 27 8.19 -22.62 -18.22
C VAL A 27 9.42 -22.42 -17.34
N VAL A 28 9.95 -23.49 -16.73
CA VAL A 28 11.18 -23.42 -15.94
C VAL A 28 12.35 -22.90 -16.79
N VAL A 29 12.56 -23.46 -17.99
CA VAL A 29 13.63 -23.00 -18.90
C VAL A 29 13.44 -21.54 -19.30
N ALA A 30 12.21 -21.12 -19.59
CA ALA A 30 11.88 -19.73 -19.90
C ALA A 30 12.21 -18.79 -18.71
N MET A 31 11.96 -19.20 -17.46
CA MET A 31 12.35 -18.44 -16.27
C MET A 31 13.88 -18.29 -16.13
N TYR A 32 14.65 -19.34 -16.42
CA TYR A 32 16.11 -19.23 -16.44
C TYR A 32 16.61 -18.33 -17.57
N ALA A 33 15.98 -18.39 -18.75
CA ALA A 33 16.34 -17.56 -19.90
C ALA A 33 16.10 -16.06 -19.66
N THR A 34 15.12 -15.70 -18.83
CA THR A 34 14.86 -14.30 -18.42
C THR A 34 15.68 -13.85 -17.22
N GLY A 35 16.59 -14.69 -16.71
CA GLY A 35 17.45 -14.38 -15.55
C GLY A 35 16.80 -14.60 -14.18
N GLN A 36 15.58 -15.14 -14.11
CA GLN A 36 14.87 -15.41 -12.86
C GLN A 36 15.27 -16.75 -12.22
N VAL A 37 16.56 -16.88 -11.89
CA VAL A 37 17.19 -18.14 -11.42
C VAL A 37 16.50 -18.73 -10.18
N ILE A 38 16.19 -17.90 -9.18
CA ILE A 38 15.56 -18.35 -7.92
C ILE A 38 14.16 -18.91 -8.19
N LEU A 39 13.33 -18.17 -8.94
CA LEU A 39 11.97 -18.58 -9.30
C LEU A 39 11.98 -19.85 -10.15
N GLY A 40 12.89 -19.95 -11.12
CA GLY A 40 13.09 -21.14 -11.94
C GLY A 40 13.47 -22.37 -11.10
N THR A 41 14.37 -22.20 -10.13
CA THR A 41 14.81 -23.28 -9.21
C THR A 41 13.65 -23.78 -8.34
N VAL A 42 12.90 -22.86 -7.73
CA VAL A 42 11.74 -23.21 -6.88
C VAL A 42 10.66 -23.91 -7.72
N THR A 43 10.36 -23.37 -8.90
CA THR A 43 9.36 -23.95 -9.81
C THR A 43 9.78 -25.36 -10.24
N LEU A 44 11.06 -25.57 -10.57
CA LEU A 44 11.59 -26.89 -10.90
C LEU A 44 11.41 -27.89 -9.74
N ALA A 45 11.74 -27.48 -8.52
CA ALA A 45 11.58 -28.34 -7.34
C ALA A 45 10.10 -28.73 -7.12
N VAL A 46 9.17 -27.78 -7.28
CA VAL A 46 7.72 -28.02 -7.19
C VAL A 46 7.25 -28.97 -8.28
N VAL A 47 7.67 -28.78 -9.53
CA VAL A 47 7.31 -29.64 -10.67
C VAL A 47 7.86 -31.06 -10.47
N ALA A 48 9.09 -31.19 -9.99
CA ALA A 48 9.69 -32.49 -9.68
C ALA A 48 8.92 -33.21 -8.56
N LEU A 49 8.59 -32.50 -7.48
CA LEU A 49 7.82 -33.04 -6.37
C LEU A 49 6.40 -33.45 -6.80
N ALA A 50 5.71 -32.60 -7.58
CA ALA A 50 4.38 -32.92 -8.12
C ALA A 50 4.45 -34.17 -9.01
N THR A 51 5.43 -34.25 -9.91
CA THR A 51 5.64 -35.39 -10.80
C THR A 51 5.86 -36.68 -10.00
N TYR A 52 6.65 -36.62 -8.92
CA TYR A 52 6.85 -37.74 -8.01
C TYR A 52 5.54 -38.14 -7.31
N VAL A 53 4.80 -37.20 -6.72
CA VAL A 53 3.57 -37.48 -5.97
C VAL A 53 2.47 -38.10 -6.86
N PHE A 54 2.28 -37.56 -8.07
CA PHE A 54 1.24 -38.04 -8.99
C PHE A 54 1.70 -39.23 -9.87
N GLY A 55 3.00 -39.50 -9.94
CA GLY A 55 3.59 -40.63 -10.66
C GLY A 55 3.80 -41.87 -9.80
N ALA A 56 4.31 -41.71 -8.57
CA ALA A 56 4.67 -42.83 -7.69
C ALA A 56 3.44 -43.52 -7.11
N ARG A 57 3.43 -44.86 -7.13
CA ARG A 57 2.36 -45.66 -6.51
C ARG A 57 2.36 -45.56 -4.97
N ARG A 58 3.54 -45.43 -4.36
CA ARG A 58 3.71 -45.28 -2.91
C ARG A 58 3.15 -43.95 -2.37
N ALA A 59 3.05 -42.92 -3.21
CA ALA A 59 2.61 -41.58 -2.83
C ALA A 59 1.09 -41.37 -2.96
N TYR A 60 0.27 -42.43 -2.99
CA TYR A 60 -1.17 -42.31 -3.24
C TYR A 60 -1.88 -41.36 -2.25
N ALA A 61 -1.60 -41.49 -0.95
CA ALA A 61 -2.16 -40.60 0.08
C ALA A 61 -1.71 -39.14 -0.11
N ALA A 62 -0.46 -38.93 -0.53
CA ALA A 62 0.09 -37.59 -0.75
C ALA A 62 -0.59 -36.84 -1.89
N ARG A 63 -1.25 -37.52 -2.84
CA ARG A 63 -1.98 -36.85 -3.95
C ARG A 63 -3.14 -35.99 -3.46
N TYR A 64 -3.78 -36.39 -2.36
CA TYR A 64 -4.89 -35.65 -1.75
C TYR A 64 -4.39 -34.50 -0.87
N LEU A 65 -3.22 -34.66 -0.27
CA LEU A 65 -2.61 -33.65 0.60
C LEU A 65 -1.85 -32.58 -0.19
N PHE A 66 -1.27 -32.94 -1.34
CA PHE A 66 -0.34 -32.09 -2.09
C PHE A 66 -0.93 -30.74 -2.49
N PRO A 67 -2.14 -30.63 -3.08
CA PRO A 67 -2.68 -29.32 -3.45
C PRO A 67 -2.85 -28.39 -2.25
N GLY A 68 -3.33 -28.92 -1.11
CA GLY A 68 -3.50 -28.15 0.12
C GLY A 68 -2.16 -27.74 0.74
N LEU A 69 -1.21 -28.67 0.86
CA LEU A 69 0.12 -28.39 1.39
C LEU A 69 0.91 -27.43 0.50
N PHE A 70 0.76 -27.54 -0.82
CA PHE A 70 1.35 -26.60 -1.76
C PHE A 70 0.78 -25.19 -1.57
N GLY A 71 -0.55 -25.07 -1.45
CA GLY A 71 -1.19 -23.79 -1.13
C GLY A 71 -0.69 -23.20 0.19
N VAL A 72 -0.58 -24.01 1.25
CA VAL A 72 0.00 -23.58 2.53
C VAL A 72 1.45 -23.13 2.37
N ALA A 73 2.27 -23.89 1.64
CA ALA A 73 3.67 -23.53 1.42
C ALA A 73 3.81 -22.19 0.66
N LEU A 74 3.02 -22.01 -0.40
CA LEU A 74 3.11 -20.84 -1.28
C LEU A 74 2.48 -19.58 -0.69
N PHE A 75 1.33 -19.69 -0.04
CA PHE A 75 0.55 -18.53 0.41
C PHE A 75 0.69 -18.24 1.91
N ILE A 76 1.27 -19.15 2.70
CA ILE A 76 1.46 -18.96 4.14
C ILE A 76 2.95 -19.02 4.50
N VAL A 77 3.63 -20.13 4.18
CA VAL A 77 5.03 -20.33 4.60
C VAL A 77 6.00 -19.41 3.85
N LEU A 78 5.82 -19.24 2.54
CA LEU A 78 6.72 -18.39 1.74
C LEU A 78 6.64 -16.91 2.18
N PRO A 79 5.46 -16.26 2.30
CA PRO A 79 5.37 -14.92 2.86
C PRO A 79 5.94 -14.81 4.26
N LEU A 80 5.71 -15.82 5.12
CA LEU A 80 6.28 -15.86 6.47
C LEU A 80 7.83 -15.85 6.43
N VAL A 81 8.44 -16.73 5.65
CA VAL A 81 9.91 -16.80 5.51
C VAL A 81 10.47 -15.51 4.92
N TYR A 82 9.77 -14.92 3.94
CA TYR A 82 10.16 -13.66 3.34
C TYR A 82 10.09 -12.50 4.34
N THR A 83 9.07 -12.44 5.20
CA THR A 83 8.99 -11.47 6.30
C THR A 83 10.15 -11.66 7.28
N VAL A 84 10.48 -12.89 7.68
CA VAL A 84 11.65 -13.15 8.53
C VAL A 84 12.94 -12.66 7.87
N TRP A 85 13.09 -12.89 6.57
CA TRP A 85 14.25 -12.44 5.81
C TRP A 85 14.35 -10.92 5.73
N ILE A 86 13.23 -10.21 5.48
CA ILE A 86 13.18 -8.74 5.52
C ILE A 86 13.63 -8.23 6.89
N GLY A 87 13.24 -8.90 7.98
CA GLY A 87 13.66 -8.56 9.34
C GLY A 87 15.17 -8.59 9.60
N LEU A 88 15.95 -9.21 8.71
CA LEU A 88 17.42 -9.26 8.76
C LEU A 88 18.08 -8.21 7.84
N THR A 89 17.29 -7.37 7.19
CA THR A 89 17.74 -6.37 6.23
C THR A 89 17.35 -4.96 6.67
N LYS A 90 18.18 -3.99 6.32
CA LYS A 90 17.85 -2.57 6.44
C LYS A 90 16.96 -2.16 5.29
N TYR A 91 15.70 -2.55 5.38
CA TYR A 91 14.68 -2.20 4.40
C TYR A 91 13.78 -1.10 4.96
N SER A 92 13.85 0.09 4.39
CA SER A 92 13.08 1.24 4.84
C SER A 92 12.72 2.14 3.66
N SER A 93 11.95 3.21 3.90
CA SER A 93 11.73 4.28 2.92
C SER A 93 13.04 4.86 2.39
N ASP A 94 14.06 4.94 3.23
CA ASP A 94 15.34 5.56 2.87
C ASP A 94 16.26 4.56 2.13
N ASN A 95 16.10 3.26 2.42
CA ASN A 95 16.86 2.14 1.86
C ASN A 95 15.94 1.19 1.06
N LEU A 96 15.21 1.73 0.07
CA LEU A 96 14.21 0.95 -0.68
C LEU A 96 14.84 0.15 -1.83
N LEU A 97 15.82 0.74 -2.52
CA LEU A 97 16.36 0.23 -3.78
C LEU A 97 17.42 -0.85 -3.54
N THR A 98 17.69 -1.66 -4.56
CA THR A 98 18.91 -2.49 -4.56
C THR A 98 20.13 -1.61 -4.81
N PHE A 99 21.33 -2.07 -4.45
CA PHE A 99 22.58 -1.34 -4.69
C PHE A 99 22.72 -0.86 -6.15
N ASP A 100 22.48 -1.76 -7.11
CA ASP A 100 22.58 -1.42 -8.54
C ASP A 100 21.55 -0.37 -8.96
N ARG A 101 20.33 -0.45 -8.43
CA ARG A 101 19.26 0.50 -8.73
C ARG A 101 19.52 1.87 -8.10
N ALA A 102 19.97 1.92 -6.86
CA ALA A 102 20.35 3.18 -6.20
C ALA A 102 21.51 3.85 -6.95
N THR A 103 22.52 3.07 -7.34
CA THR A 103 23.65 3.56 -8.13
C THR A 103 23.19 4.08 -9.49
N ALA A 104 22.32 3.36 -10.20
CA ALA A 104 21.75 3.81 -11.46
C ALA A 104 20.93 5.10 -11.32
N THR A 105 20.14 5.25 -10.25
CA THR A 105 19.36 6.47 -9.97
C THR A 105 20.25 7.66 -9.63
N LEU A 106 21.34 7.46 -8.89
CA LEU A 106 22.32 8.52 -8.63
C LEU A 106 23.03 8.92 -9.92
N MET A 107 23.44 7.95 -10.73
CA MET A 107 24.11 8.19 -12.02
C MET A 107 23.21 8.83 -13.08
N SER A 108 21.88 8.68 -12.97
CA SER A 108 20.92 9.35 -13.84
C SER A 108 20.65 10.80 -13.43
N ARG A 109 21.14 11.26 -12.27
CA ARG A 109 21.00 12.67 -11.88
C ARG A 109 21.93 13.52 -12.71
N SER A 110 21.41 14.66 -13.12
CA SER A 110 22.09 15.61 -13.97
C SER A 110 21.79 17.02 -13.47
N VAL A 111 22.72 17.94 -13.74
CA VAL A 111 22.60 19.34 -13.34
C VAL A 111 22.91 20.22 -14.55
N ARG A 112 22.16 21.31 -14.66
CA ARG A 112 22.34 22.34 -15.67
C ARG A 112 23.56 23.19 -15.33
N LEU A 113 24.41 23.44 -16.33
CA LEU A 113 25.56 24.34 -16.23
C LEU A 113 25.12 25.77 -16.56
N GLY A 114 25.10 26.65 -15.56
CA GLY A 114 24.77 28.07 -15.69
C GLY A 114 23.26 28.37 -15.61
N GLU A 115 22.90 29.53 -15.03
CA GLU A 115 21.51 29.97 -14.83
C GLU A 115 20.81 30.37 -16.16
N ASP A 116 21.57 30.76 -17.20
CA ASP A 116 21.05 31.35 -18.46
C ASP A 116 21.22 30.50 -19.73
N THR A 117 21.36 29.17 -19.61
CA THR A 117 21.72 28.30 -20.75
C THR A 117 20.56 27.48 -21.32
N ALA A 118 19.31 27.82 -20.97
CA ALA A 118 18.14 27.20 -21.58
C ALA A 118 17.84 27.85 -22.94
N TYR A 119 17.80 27.02 -23.97
CA TYR A 119 17.43 27.41 -25.32
C TYR A 119 16.08 26.81 -25.66
N LEU A 120 15.09 27.65 -25.94
CA LEU A 120 13.83 27.22 -26.54
C LEU A 120 14.10 26.67 -27.93
N PHE A 121 13.44 25.56 -28.29
CA PHE A 121 13.59 24.96 -29.61
C PHE A 121 12.29 24.94 -30.42
N THR A 122 12.44 25.17 -31.71
CA THR A 122 11.42 24.84 -32.71
C THR A 122 12.00 23.86 -33.71
N LEU A 123 11.22 22.84 -34.06
CA LEU A 123 11.59 21.84 -35.05
C LEU A 123 10.82 22.14 -36.33
N HIS A 124 11.50 22.16 -37.48
CA HIS A 124 10.91 22.47 -38.77
C HIS A 124 11.13 21.32 -39.76
N ARG A 125 10.11 20.96 -40.53
CA ARG A 125 10.18 19.90 -41.54
C ARG A 125 10.61 20.47 -42.89
N GLU A 126 11.65 19.89 -43.48
CA GLU A 126 12.18 20.25 -44.81
C GLU A 126 12.30 18.96 -45.65
N GLY A 127 11.22 18.60 -46.34
CA GLY A 127 11.12 17.34 -47.09
C GLY A 127 11.19 16.11 -46.17
N GLN A 128 12.23 15.29 -46.34
CA GLN A 128 12.51 14.11 -45.49
C GLN A 128 13.50 14.42 -44.34
N SER A 129 13.91 15.67 -44.18
CA SER A 129 14.89 16.11 -43.17
C SER A 129 14.23 17.10 -42.19
N LEU A 130 14.85 17.28 -41.03
CA LEU A 130 14.43 18.17 -39.97
C LEU A 130 15.50 19.24 -39.73
N ARG A 131 15.08 20.43 -39.31
CA ARG A 131 15.97 21.47 -38.78
C ARG A 131 15.56 21.82 -37.37
N LEU A 132 16.54 21.94 -36.50
CA LEU A 132 16.38 22.42 -35.13
C LEU A 132 16.81 23.88 -35.09
N VAL A 133 15.95 24.72 -34.52
CA VAL A 133 16.26 26.12 -34.24
C VAL A 133 16.29 26.27 -32.73
N LEU A 134 17.35 26.87 -32.21
CA LEU A 134 17.54 27.16 -30.79
C LEU A 134 17.55 28.68 -30.58
N GLN A 135 16.79 29.16 -29.61
CA GLN A 135 16.69 30.56 -29.22
C GLN A 135 16.89 30.67 -27.72
N GLN A 136 17.79 31.55 -27.29
CA GLN A 136 18.04 31.77 -25.86
C GLN A 136 16.85 32.49 -25.23
N GLU A 137 16.42 32.05 -24.04
CA GLU A 137 15.39 32.71 -23.25
C GLU A 137 15.93 34.08 -22.77
N ALA A 138 15.18 35.17 -22.99
CA ALA A 138 15.62 36.51 -22.64
C ALA A 138 15.40 36.79 -21.15
N GLU A 139 16.41 37.38 -20.51
CA GLU A 139 16.30 37.98 -19.19
C GLU A 139 15.27 39.13 -19.24
N PHE A 140 14.27 39.07 -18.36
CA PHE A 140 13.25 40.12 -18.25
C PHE A 140 13.82 41.24 -17.37
N GLU A 141 14.49 42.23 -17.97
CA GLU A 141 14.82 43.48 -17.27
C GLU A 141 13.60 44.41 -17.27
N PRO A 142 13.09 44.86 -16.11
CA PRO A 142 12.08 45.90 -16.07
C PRO A 142 12.75 47.27 -16.34
N GLU A 143 12.43 47.91 -17.46
CA GLU A 143 12.93 49.26 -17.77
C GLU A 143 12.27 50.32 -16.86
N GLU A 144 13.11 51.14 -16.22
CA GLU A 144 12.72 52.43 -15.63
C GLU A 144 12.20 53.36 -16.74
N SER A 145 10.89 53.55 -16.82
CA SER A 145 10.29 54.62 -17.61
C SER A 145 10.26 55.91 -16.78
N SER A 146 11.13 56.85 -17.11
CA SER A 146 10.98 58.25 -16.72
C SER A 146 9.83 58.88 -17.51
N GLU A 147 8.66 59.05 -16.91
CA GLU A 147 7.70 60.08 -17.32
C GLU A 147 6.88 60.55 -16.11
N SER A 148 7.20 61.78 -15.70
CA SER A 148 6.42 62.76 -14.92
C SER A 148 5.06 62.33 -14.35
N GLU A 149 5.01 62.21 -13.03
CA GLU A 149 3.78 62.11 -12.24
C GLU A 149 3.58 63.43 -11.46
N GLU A 150 2.71 64.30 -11.97
CA GLU A 150 1.97 65.26 -11.15
C GLU A 150 0.85 64.47 -10.45
N ALA A 151 0.88 64.45 -9.12
CA ALA A 151 -0.16 63.82 -8.30
C ALA A 151 -1.48 64.59 -8.39
N PRO A 152 -2.62 63.88 -8.28
CA PRO A 152 -3.48 64.19 -7.15
C PRO A 152 -3.93 62.96 -6.35
N GLU A 153 -4.05 63.19 -5.05
CA GLU A 153 -4.60 62.32 -4.02
C GLU A 153 -6.06 61.89 -4.29
N GLY A 154 -6.44 60.68 -3.87
CA GLY A 154 -7.84 60.37 -3.54
C GLY A 154 -8.29 58.92 -3.68
N SER A 155 -8.28 58.21 -2.54
CA SER A 155 -9.29 57.22 -2.08
C SER A 155 -9.56 55.91 -2.84
N GLU A 156 -9.27 54.81 -2.14
CA GLU A 156 -10.15 53.66 -1.82
C GLU A 156 -10.22 52.43 -2.77
N ASP A 157 -10.26 51.28 -2.07
CA ASP A 157 -10.68 49.92 -2.46
C ASP A 157 -9.72 49.00 -3.25
N GLU A 158 -8.97 48.17 -2.49
CA GLU A 158 -8.40 46.91 -2.98
C GLU A 158 -9.42 45.78 -2.88
N GLY A 159 -9.85 45.28 -4.05
CA GLY A 159 -10.58 44.02 -4.21
C GLY A 159 -9.96 43.20 -5.35
N SER A 160 -9.00 42.33 -5.00
CA SER A 160 -8.41 41.35 -5.91
C SER A 160 -9.42 40.24 -6.23
N ILE A 161 -9.74 40.12 -7.52
CA ILE A 161 -10.42 38.99 -8.17
C ILE A 161 -9.39 38.37 -9.11
N PHE A 162 -9.44 37.04 -9.23
CA PHE A 162 -8.64 36.12 -10.06
C PHE A 162 -7.45 35.44 -9.36
N ASP A 163 -7.68 34.17 -9.00
CA ASP A 163 -6.86 33.09 -9.53
C ASP A 163 -7.78 31.87 -9.78
N GLU A 164 -7.89 31.50 -11.05
CA GLU A 164 -8.62 30.34 -11.56
C GLU A 164 -7.57 29.34 -12.06
N GLU A 165 -7.66 28.12 -11.54
CA GLU A 165 -6.75 26.99 -11.73
C GLU A 165 -7.08 26.25 -13.05
N PRO A 166 -6.11 25.81 -13.88
CA PRO A 166 -6.41 24.96 -15.02
C PRO A 166 -6.23 23.47 -14.70
N ASP A 167 -7.39 22.80 -14.73
CA ASP A 167 -7.72 21.42 -15.09
C ASP A 167 -6.59 20.46 -15.51
N ALA A 168 -6.43 19.37 -14.74
CA ALA A 168 -5.67 18.18 -15.13
C ALA A 168 -6.53 16.90 -14.94
N GLY A 169 -6.85 16.25 -16.06
CA GLY A 169 -7.45 14.92 -16.12
C GLY A 169 -6.51 13.79 -15.68
N PRO A 170 -7.00 12.54 -15.65
CA PRO A 170 -7.00 11.74 -14.42
C PRO A 170 -5.78 10.82 -14.29
N VAL A 171 -5.23 10.74 -13.09
CA VAL A 171 -4.32 9.64 -12.71
C VAL A 171 -4.81 9.00 -11.42
N ASP A 172 -5.02 7.69 -11.54
CA ASP A 172 -5.47 6.74 -10.54
C ASP A 172 -4.53 6.63 -9.32
N ALA A 173 -5.14 6.22 -8.21
CA ALA A 173 -4.54 5.58 -7.02
C ALA A 173 -3.75 6.46 -6.02
N GLY A 174 -4.49 7.01 -5.06
CA GLY A 174 -4.47 6.50 -3.69
C GLY A 174 -3.32 6.93 -2.76
N ALA A 175 -3.61 7.89 -1.89
CA ALA A 175 -3.28 7.88 -0.45
C ALA A 175 -3.54 9.28 0.14
N GLU A 176 -4.77 9.55 0.57
CA GLU A 176 -5.06 10.74 1.39
C GLU A 176 -4.97 10.37 2.87
N ALA A 177 -4.03 11.02 3.56
CA ALA A 177 -4.01 11.18 5.00
C ALA A 177 -4.28 12.65 5.32
N ALA A 178 -5.07 12.85 6.37
CA ALA A 178 -5.70 14.07 6.80
C ALA A 178 -4.74 15.18 7.29
N GLY A 179 -5.20 16.42 7.13
CA GLY A 179 -4.88 17.59 7.94
C GLY A 179 -6.06 18.56 7.87
N ASN A 180 -7.04 18.40 8.76
CA ASN A 180 -7.24 19.21 9.98
C ASN A 180 -7.76 20.63 9.69
N SER A 181 -9.07 20.82 9.85
CA SER A 181 -9.70 22.13 10.04
C SER A 181 -10.34 22.17 11.43
N ASP A 182 -10.11 23.27 12.13
CA ASP A 182 -10.69 23.56 13.43
C ASP A 182 -11.68 24.72 13.30
N ALA A 183 -12.82 24.51 13.96
CA ALA A 183 -13.82 25.42 14.53
C ALA A 183 -14.26 26.74 13.85
N GLY A 184 -15.60 26.89 13.75
CA GLY A 184 -16.28 28.20 13.76
C GLY A 184 -17.74 28.18 13.27
N ALA A 185 -18.70 27.88 14.17
CA ALA A 185 -20.15 27.98 13.94
C ALA A 185 -20.67 29.44 14.13
N PRO A 186 -21.99 29.79 14.11
CA PRO A 186 -23.19 29.09 13.62
C PRO A 186 -24.21 29.98 12.82
N ALA A 187 -25.30 29.33 12.36
CA ALA A 187 -26.71 29.75 12.41
C ALA A 187 -27.46 30.31 11.16
N ALA A 188 -28.51 29.54 10.81
CA ALA A 188 -29.91 29.92 10.53
C ALA A 188 -30.38 30.35 9.11
N GLY A 189 -31.52 29.77 8.70
CA GLY A 189 -32.45 30.26 7.67
C GLY A 189 -32.67 29.28 6.50
N ASP A 190 -33.61 28.33 6.63
CA ASP A 190 -34.93 28.31 5.94
C ASP A 190 -34.87 27.86 4.46
N ALA A 191 -35.36 26.65 4.16
CA ALA A 191 -36.70 26.37 3.60
C ALA A 191 -36.74 26.62 2.07
N ALA A 192 -36.64 25.56 1.28
CA ALA A 192 -37.77 24.82 0.71
C ALA A 192 -38.14 25.30 -0.70
N ASP A 193 -38.10 24.36 -1.64
CA ASP A 193 -39.18 24.02 -2.58
C ASP A 193 -38.72 23.82 -4.04
N ALA A 194 -39.50 22.97 -4.69
CA ALA A 194 -39.24 22.14 -5.84
C ALA A 194 -39.06 22.87 -7.18
N GLY A 195 -38.51 22.12 -8.15
CA GLY A 195 -38.57 22.43 -9.59
C GLY A 195 -40.02 22.40 -10.14
N PRO A 196 -40.27 22.30 -11.48
CA PRO A 196 -39.45 21.60 -12.48
C PRO A 196 -39.49 22.19 -13.92
N ALA A 197 -39.00 21.38 -14.90
CA ALA A 197 -39.28 21.35 -16.35
C ALA A 197 -38.60 22.40 -17.24
N GLY A 198 -37.74 22.02 -18.20
CA GLY A 198 -38.07 21.52 -19.56
C GLY A 198 -37.58 22.60 -20.56
N ASP A 199 -37.18 22.40 -21.80
CA ASP A 199 -37.14 21.32 -22.78
C ASP A 199 -36.23 21.80 -23.95
N ALA A 200 -35.71 20.84 -24.73
CA ALA A 200 -35.31 20.86 -26.14
C ALA A 200 -34.56 22.04 -26.82
N GLY A 201 -33.52 21.69 -27.61
CA GLY A 201 -33.21 22.38 -28.86
C GLY A 201 -31.77 22.31 -29.38
N ALA A 202 -31.41 21.24 -30.09
CA ALA A 202 -30.36 21.27 -31.13
C ALA A 202 -31.00 21.68 -32.50
N PRO A 203 -30.28 21.90 -33.63
CA PRO A 203 -28.82 21.82 -33.91
C PRO A 203 -28.22 22.98 -34.77
N GLU A 204 -26.91 22.90 -35.03
CA GLU A 204 -26.05 23.68 -35.96
C GLU A 204 -26.53 23.67 -37.44
N PRO A 205 -26.12 24.62 -38.35
CA PRO A 205 -24.77 24.62 -39.00
C PRO A 205 -24.19 25.96 -39.55
N GLY A 206 -22.85 26.04 -39.60
CA GLY A 206 -22.10 26.39 -40.84
C GLY A 206 -21.71 27.84 -41.21
N SER A 207 -20.39 28.08 -41.25
CA SER A 207 -19.62 28.76 -42.33
C SER A 207 -19.77 30.28 -42.57
N GLN A 208 -18.71 31.07 -42.24
CA GLN A 208 -17.87 31.87 -43.18
C GLN A 208 -17.13 33.02 -42.46
N ALA A 209 -15.83 33.17 -42.75
CA ALA A 209 -15.03 34.36 -42.44
C ALA A 209 -15.39 35.55 -43.36
N PRO A 210 -15.08 36.80 -42.98
CA PRO A 210 -13.94 37.44 -43.65
C PRO A 210 -13.12 38.47 -42.84
N ALA A 211 -11.83 38.52 -43.21
CA ALA A 211 -10.91 39.65 -43.41
C ALA A 211 -10.67 40.77 -42.34
N ASP A 212 -9.37 40.96 -42.09
CA ASP A 212 -8.59 41.98 -41.36
C ASP A 212 -8.96 43.46 -41.56
N PRO A 213 -8.55 44.32 -40.60
CA PRO A 213 -7.62 45.38 -40.99
C PRO A 213 -6.35 45.48 -40.10
N ALA A 214 -5.24 45.65 -40.81
CA ALA A 214 -3.85 45.88 -40.40
C ALA A 214 -3.58 46.56 -39.03
N ALA A 215 -2.68 45.95 -38.26
CA ALA A 215 -2.06 46.46 -37.04
C ALA A 215 -0.78 47.29 -37.32
N PRO A 216 -0.43 48.28 -36.48
CA PRO A 216 0.80 49.07 -36.62
C PRO A 216 2.03 48.29 -36.16
N ALA A 217 3.18 48.61 -36.76
CA ALA A 217 4.45 47.93 -36.55
C ALA A 217 5.00 48.14 -35.13
N ALA A 218 5.28 47.03 -34.43
CA ALA A 218 6.01 46.98 -33.16
C ALA A 218 7.53 47.15 -33.38
N PRO A 219 8.26 47.75 -32.41
CA PRO A 219 9.68 48.06 -32.55
C PRO A 219 10.55 46.79 -32.48
N ALA A 220 11.72 46.85 -33.14
CA ALA A 220 12.64 45.73 -33.31
C ALA A 220 13.28 45.31 -31.97
N ALA A 221 12.97 44.09 -31.51
CA ALA A 221 13.67 43.42 -30.43
C ALA A 221 15.14 43.16 -30.82
N LYS A 222 16.08 43.39 -29.88
CA LYS A 222 17.50 43.06 -30.06
C LYS A 222 17.65 41.55 -30.34
N VAL A 223 18.43 41.21 -31.35
CA VAL A 223 18.67 39.83 -31.80
C VAL A 223 19.45 39.07 -30.73
N HIS A 224 18.78 38.17 -30.01
CA HIS A 224 19.43 37.14 -29.20
C HIS A 224 19.93 36.02 -30.12
N ALA A 225 21.08 35.42 -29.79
CA ALA A 225 21.76 34.45 -30.65
C ALA A 225 20.81 33.30 -31.05
N ARG A 226 20.43 33.30 -32.32
CA ARG A 226 19.59 32.27 -32.93
C ARG A 226 20.50 31.26 -33.61
N TYR A 227 20.47 30.03 -33.14
CA TYR A 227 21.26 28.97 -33.71
C TYR A 227 20.40 28.05 -34.56
N VAL A 228 20.83 27.79 -35.80
CA VAL A 228 20.12 26.91 -36.73
C VAL A 228 21.03 25.76 -37.13
N THR A 229 20.52 24.53 -37.05
CA THR A 229 21.28 23.34 -37.48
C THR A 229 21.15 23.12 -38.98
N ALA A 230 22.13 22.45 -39.58
CA ALA A 230 21.98 21.89 -40.93
C ALA A 230 20.81 20.87 -40.96
N PRO A 231 20.17 20.62 -42.12
CA PRO A 231 19.13 19.60 -42.24
C PRO A 231 19.67 18.23 -41.83
N PHE A 232 19.07 17.62 -40.83
CA PHE A 232 19.43 16.29 -40.36
C PHE A 232 18.26 15.34 -40.48
N ARG A 233 18.55 14.04 -40.49
CA ARG A 233 17.51 13.00 -40.41
C ARG A 233 17.65 12.30 -39.08
N LEU A 234 16.54 12.16 -38.36
CA LEU A 234 16.43 11.20 -37.28
C LEU A 234 16.32 9.80 -37.89
N SER A 235 17.37 9.36 -38.58
CA SER A 235 17.45 7.96 -39.02
C SER A 235 17.65 7.12 -37.77
N GLY A 236 17.00 5.95 -37.70
CA GLY A 236 17.14 5.00 -36.59
C GLY A 236 18.57 4.51 -36.47
N GLY A 237 19.44 5.34 -35.89
CA GLY A 237 20.83 5.05 -35.63
C GLY A 237 20.94 3.91 -34.63
N GLN A 238 21.85 2.99 -34.93
CA GLN A 238 22.26 1.91 -34.06
C GLN A 238 22.46 2.40 -32.62
N ALA A 239 22.11 1.54 -31.67
CA ALA A 239 22.06 1.83 -30.25
C ALA A 239 23.30 2.59 -29.73
N GLY A 240 23.08 3.82 -29.23
CA GLY A 240 23.83 4.34 -28.08
C GLY A 240 24.69 5.58 -28.27
N GLU A 241 24.92 6.08 -29.48
CA GLU A 241 25.77 7.28 -29.66
C GLU A 241 24.94 8.56 -29.87
N PRO A 242 25.24 9.65 -29.14
CA PRO A 242 24.57 10.93 -29.33
C PRO A 242 24.87 11.47 -30.73
N LEU A 243 23.83 11.82 -31.47
CA LEU A 243 23.99 12.48 -32.77
C LEU A 243 24.42 13.93 -32.49
N VAL A 244 25.70 14.22 -32.70
CA VAL A 244 26.25 15.56 -32.53
C VAL A 244 25.96 16.38 -33.77
N ILE A 245 25.16 17.44 -33.62
CA ILE A 245 24.91 18.40 -34.70
C ILE A 245 25.46 19.77 -34.31
N SER A 246 26.14 20.43 -35.25
CA SER A 246 26.62 21.79 -35.07
C SER A 246 25.53 22.78 -35.48
N ALA A 247 25.24 23.74 -34.62
CA ALA A 247 24.40 24.86 -34.95
C ALA A 247 25.28 26.05 -35.40
N ALA A 248 24.81 26.87 -36.32
CA ALA A 248 25.50 28.10 -36.74
C ALA A 248 24.64 29.32 -36.40
N GLU A 249 25.29 30.45 -36.07
CA GLU A 249 24.61 31.75 -36.02
C GLU A 249 24.21 32.14 -37.44
N ASP A 250 22.92 32.19 -37.73
CA ASP A 250 22.46 32.60 -39.06
C ASP A 250 21.07 33.23 -39.02
N ASP A 251 20.99 34.50 -39.41
CA ASP A 251 19.76 35.30 -39.44
C ASP A 251 18.95 35.13 -40.73
N LYS A 252 19.42 34.34 -41.72
CA LYS A 252 18.84 34.30 -43.07
C LYS A 252 18.45 32.92 -43.61
N VAL A 253 18.01 32.01 -42.74
CA VAL A 253 17.47 30.70 -43.16
C VAL A 253 15.94 30.75 -43.31
N SER A 254 15.43 30.48 -44.52
CA SER A 254 14.00 30.24 -44.75
C SER A 254 13.60 28.86 -44.19
N LEU A 255 12.67 28.84 -43.24
CA LEU A 255 12.24 27.62 -42.55
C LEU A 255 10.82 27.25 -42.98
N GLY A 256 10.55 25.94 -43.11
CA GLY A 256 9.18 25.42 -43.26
C GLY A 256 8.34 25.66 -42.00
N PRO A 257 7.06 25.27 -41.99
CA PRO A 257 6.22 25.37 -40.78
C PRO A 257 6.85 24.59 -39.62
N ALA A 258 6.74 25.15 -38.41
CA ALA A 258 7.15 24.47 -37.19
C ALA A 258 6.25 23.24 -36.97
N LEU A 259 6.83 22.14 -36.50
CA LEU A 259 6.05 20.97 -36.12
C LEU A 259 5.18 21.28 -34.91
N GLU A 260 3.97 20.75 -34.93
CA GLU A 260 3.03 20.84 -33.82
C GLU A 260 3.51 20.02 -32.62
N LEU A 261 3.04 20.36 -31.41
CA LEU A 261 3.45 19.67 -30.19
C LEU A 261 3.24 18.15 -30.26
N ARG A 262 2.15 17.70 -30.90
CA ARG A 262 1.87 16.26 -31.10
C ARG A 262 2.98 15.55 -31.86
N GLU A 263 3.48 16.16 -32.93
CA GLU A 263 4.56 15.57 -33.74
C GLU A 263 5.91 15.62 -33.00
N ILE A 264 6.15 16.64 -32.17
CA ILE A 264 7.33 16.72 -31.30
C ILE A 264 7.31 15.58 -30.27
N VAL A 265 6.14 15.28 -29.69
CA VAL A 265 5.96 14.16 -28.74
C VAL A 265 6.24 12.81 -29.42
N GLU A 266 5.81 12.61 -30.67
CA GLU A 266 6.14 11.40 -31.44
C GLU A 266 7.65 11.22 -31.67
N LEU A 267 8.40 12.32 -31.74
CA LEU A 267 9.86 12.34 -31.94
C LEU A 267 10.67 12.43 -30.63
N GLN A 268 10.03 12.55 -29.47
CA GLN A 268 10.68 12.84 -28.18
C GLN A 268 11.79 11.83 -27.85
N ALA A 269 11.55 10.53 -28.04
CA ALA A 269 12.52 9.47 -27.73
C ALA A 269 13.81 9.56 -28.58
N GLN A 270 13.72 10.20 -29.75
CA GLN A 270 14.84 10.42 -30.66
C GLN A 270 15.52 11.77 -30.36
N LEU A 271 14.73 12.81 -30.07
CA LEU A 271 15.22 14.13 -29.65
C LEU A 271 16.00 14.07 -28.32
N GLY A 272 15.57 13.22 -27.38
CA GLY A 272 16.28 12.99 -26.12
C GLY A 272 17.69 12.38 -26.27
N LYS A 273 18.03 11.84 -27.44
CA LYS A 273 19.37 11.31 -27.76
C LYS A 273 20.23 12.30 -28.55
N LEU A 274 19.68 13.44 -28.91
CA LEU A 274 20.36 14.46 -29.71
C LEU A 274 21.27 15.30 -28.79
N THR A 275 22.50 15.53 -29.23
CA THR A 275 23.39 16.49 -28.58
C THR A 275 23.71 17.59 -29.59
N VAL A 276 23.47 18.83 -29.23
CA VAL A 276 23.68 19.98 -30.10
C VAL A 276 24.92 20.73 -29.62
N GLU A 277 25.89 20.95 -30.50
CA GLU A 277 27.09 21.74 -30.20
C GLU A 277 26.95 23.13 -30.80
N ILE A 278 27.01 24.15 -29.95
CA ILE A 278 26.87 25.57 -30.32
C ILE A 278 28.26 26.17 -30.65
N PRO A 279 28.37 27.19 -31.54
CA PRO A 279 29.58 27.97 -31.76
C PRO A 279 30.08 28.57 -30.43
N GLY A 280 31.15 27.99 -29.87
CA GLY A 280 31.58 28.22 -28.48
C GLY A 280 31.94 26.92 -27.73
N GLY A 281 31.60 25.77 -28.30
CA GLY A 281 31.99 24.44 -27.78
C GLY A 281 31.07 23.88 -26.70
N SER A 282 30.02 24.60 -26.33
CA SER A 282 29.00 24.14 -25.38
C SER A 282 28.11 23.08 -26.02
N LYS A 283 27.96 21.95 -25.34
CA LYS A 283 27.08 20.85 -25.74
C LYS A 283 25.76 20.94 -24.99
N LEU A 284 24.66 20.99 -25.72
CA LEU A 284 23.31 21.01 -25.21
C LEU A 284 22.62 19.67 -25.43
N VAL A 285 21.78 19.29 -24.48
CA VAL A 285 20.91 18.11 -24.55
C VAL A 285 19.46 18.55 -24.40
N ASN A 286 18.54 17.75 -24.94
CA ASN A 286 17.12 18.03 -24.80
C ASN A 286 16.68 17.84 -23.34
N THR A 287 16.20 18.90 -22.71
CA THR A 287 15.76 18.89 -21.29
C THR A 287 14.23 18.82 -21.14
N GLY A 288 13.49 18.86 -22.25
CA GLY A 288 12.04 18.78 -22.24
C GLY A 288 11.44 18.95 -23.64
N LEU A 289 10.13 19.11 -23.72
CA LEU A 289 9.40 19.24 -24.99
C LEU A 289 9.64 20.57 -25.72
N ARG A 290 10.25 21.54 -25.05
CA ARG A 290 10.47 22.90 -25.59
C ARG A 290 11.88 23.44 -25.42
N SER A 291 12.76 22.77 -24.69
CA SER A 291 14.09 23.32 -24.39
C SER A 291 15.25 22.34 -24.56
N PHE A 292 16.40 22.91 -24.89
CA PHE A 292 17.72 22.31 -24.81
C PHE A 292 18.55 23.10 -23.81
N ALA A 293 19.33 22.41 -22.97
CA ALA A 293 20.25 23.07 -22.04
C ALA A 293 21.56 22.29 -21.92
N ALA A 294 22.60 22.97 -21.43
CA ALA A 294 23.87 22.32 -21.10
C ALA A 294 23.70 21.52 -19.81
N GLU A 295 23.42 20.22 -19.92
CA GLU A 295 23.27 19.34 -18.77
C GLU A 295 24.42 18.36 -18.68
N VAL A 296 25.00 18.21 -17.49
CA VAL A 296 26.03 17.20 -17.22
C VAL A 296 25.56 16.25 -16.13
N PRO A 297 25.99 14.97 -16.16
CA PRO A 297 25.76 14.05 -15.05
C PRO A 297 26.31 14.64 -13.76
N LEU A 298 25.49 14.66 -12.71
CA LEU A 298 25.85 15.18 -11.40
C LEU A 298 26.96 14.32 -10.78
N PHE A 299 26.87 12.99 -10.96
CA PHE A 299 27.84 12.05 -10.42
C PHE A 299 28.66 11.37 -11.52
N THR A 300 29.93 11.13 -11.23
CA THR A 300 30.80 10.25 -12.02
C THR A 300 31.23 9.04 -11.21
N ALA A 301 31.11 7.86 -11.81
CA ALA A 301 31.58 6.62 -11.19
C ALA A 301 33.04 6.36 -11.57
N ALA A 302 33.90 6.20 -10.57
CA ALA A 302 35.27 5.72 -10.74
C ALA A 302 35.61 4.75 -9.60
N GLY A 303 36.02 3.53 -9.94
CA GLY A 303 36.42 2.51 -8.94
C GLY A 303 35.32 2.14 -7.93
N GLY A 304 34.04 2.26 -8.30
CA GLY A 304 32.90 1.98 -7.42
C GLY A 304 32.54 3.13 -6.46
N LYS A 305 33.25 4.27 -6.52
CA LYS A 305 32.90 5.51 -5.80
C LYS A 305 32.21 6.49 -6.77
N LEU A 306 31.35 7.34 -6.23
CA LEU A 306 30.67 8.40 -6.96
C LEU A 306 31.30 9.74 -6.60
N THR A 307 31.75 10.50 -7.58
CA THR A 307 32.26 11.86 -7.37
C THR A 307 31.22 12.85 -7.84
N ASP A 308 30.80 13.75 -6.96
CA ASP A 308 29.92 14.86 -7.30
C ASP A 308 30.72 15.88 -8.14
N ARG A 309 30.23 16.20 -9.33
CA ARG A 309 30.90 17.15 -10.25
C ARG A 309 30.82 18.60 -9.80
N LEU A 310 29.84 18.97 -8.98
CA LEU A 310 29.65 20.35 -8.51
C LEU A 310 30.52 20.63 -7.29
N THR A 311 30.46 19.74 -6.31
CA THR A 311 31.16 19.94 -5.03
C THR A 311 32.55 19.32 -5.02
N GLY A 312 32.84 18.39 -5.94
CA GLY A 312 34.07 17.59 -5.94
C GLY A 312 34.10 16.51 -4.85
N GLU A 313 33.04 16.37 -4.05
CA GLU A 313 32.96 15.40 -2.97
C GLU A 313 32.92 13.96 -3.51
N VAL A 314 33.68 13.07 -2.88
CA VAL A 314 33.71 11.65 -3.22
C VAL A 314 32.85 10.87 -2.23
N TYR A 315 31.85 10.18 -2.74
CA TYR A 315 30.95 9.30 -2.01
C TYR A 315 31.35 7.84 -2.24
N ALA A 316 31.63 7.12 -1.16
CA ALA A 316 31.90 5.69 -1.17
C ALA A 316 30.66 4.91 -0.71
N PRO A 317 30.40 3.72 -1.27
CA PRO A 317 29.29 2.89 -0.82
C PRO A 317 29.58 2.30 0.55
N ASN A 318 28.73 2.60 1.53
CA ASN A 318 28.79 2.05 2.88
C ASN A 318 27.72 0.96 3.04
N PHE A 319 28.16 -0.30 3.13
CA PHE A 319 27.27 -1.47 3.25
C PHE A 319 26.73 -1.69 4.66
N ASP A 320 27.20 -0.95 5.67
CA ASP A 320 26.64 -0.99 7.03
C ASP A 320 25.48 -0.01 7.15
N THR A 321 25.63 1.21 6.60
CA THR A 321 24.56 2.22 6.65
C THR A 321 23.55 2.08 5.51
N GLY A 322 23.96 1.50 4.38
CA GLY A 322 23.15 1.39 3.16
C GLY A 322 23.12 2.67 2.33
N PHE A 323 24.12 3.55 2.46
CA PHE A 323 24.19 4.80 1.70
C PHE A 323 25.53 4.96 1.01
N TYR A 324 25.55 5.80 -0.03
CA TYR A 324 26.77 6.42 -0.50
C TYR A 324 27.11 7.56 0.44
N GLU A 325 28.28 7.51 1.07
CA GLU A 325 28.70 8.44 2.13
C GLU A 325 30.07 9.06 1.82
N THR A 326 30.23 10.33 2.16
CA THR A 326 31.55 10.98 2.18
C THR A 326 32.31 10.64 3.47
N ASP A 327 33.60 10.93 3.52
CA ASP A 327 34.41 10.76 4.75
C ASP A 327 33.91 11.63 5.92
N GLN A 328 33.11 12.67 5.64
CA GLN A 328 32.48 13.54 6.63
C GLN A 328 31.07 13.07 7.05
N GLY A 329 30.61 11.92 6.54
CA GLY A 329 29.31 11.33 6.88
C GLY A 329 28.11 11.91 6.14
N LYS A 330 28.32 12.73 5.09
CA LYS A 330 27.24 13.24 4.25
C LYS A 330 26.72 12.12 3.34
N ARG A 331 25.39 11.93 3.31
CA ARG A 331 24.73 10.84 2.58
C ARG A 331 24.16 11.30 1.25
N ALA A 332 24.37 10.51 0.21
CA ALA A 332 23.63 10.63 -1.04
C ALA A 332 22.34 9.79 -0.99
N ILE A 333 21.23 10.39 -1.38
CA ILE A 333 19.90 9.77 -1.46
C ILE A 333 19.62 9.48 -2.93
N PRO A 334 19.05 8.34 -3.32
CA PRO A 334 18.47 7.29 -2.48
C PRO A 334 19.51 6.34 -1.87
N GLY A 335 19.20 5.77 -0.70
CA GLY A 335 19.94 4.66 -0.13
C GLY A 335 19.61 3.32 -0.80
N PHE A 336 20.36 2.29 -0.44
CA PHE A 336 20.19 0.91 -0.89
C PHE A 336 20.02 -0.06 0.27
N ARG A 337 19.36 -1.18 -0.01
CA ARG A 337 19.12 -2.28 0.92
C ARG A 337 20.43 -2.99 1.25
N VAL A 338 20.65 -3.23 2.54
CA VAL A 338 21.80 -3.98 3.07
C VAL A 338 21.36 -5.02 4.09
N PHE A 339 22.16 -6.07 4.26
CA PHE A 339 21.93 -7.08 5.27
C PHE A 339 22.55 -6.63 6.60
N VAL A 340 21.75 -6.56 7.66
CA VAL A 340 22.16 -6.10 8.99
C VAL A 340 22.14 -7.21 10.04
N GLY A 341 21.84 -8.45 9.62
CA GLY A 341 21.80 -9.60 10.51
C GLY A 341 20.79 -9.41 11.64
N GLY A 342 21.24 -9.59 12.88
CA GLY A 342 20.37 -9.56 14.06
C GLY A 342 20.09 -8.17 14.65
N GLU A 343 20.51 -7.07 14.01
CA GLU A 343 20.46 -5.71 14.58
C GLU A 343 19.05 -5.31 15.04
N HIS A 344 18.04 -5.45 14.18
CA HIS A 344 16.65 -5.14 14.53
C HIS A 344 16.15 -5.98 15.71
N PHE A 345 16.48 -7.27 15.75
CA PHE A 345 16.12 -8.16 16.85
C PHE A 345 16.79 -7.75 18.16
N ALA A 346 18.07 -7.41 18.12
CA ALA A 346 18.79 -6.91 19.29
C ALA A 346 18.14 -5.62 19.81
N ARG A 347 17.83 -4.67 18.92
CA ARG A 347 17.21 -3.38 19.25
C ARG A 347 15.89 -3.53 20.01
N ILE A 348 15.00 -4.43 19.57
CA ILE A 348 13.72 -4.71 20.24
C ILE A 348 13.92 -5.08 21.72
N PHE A 349 14.99 -5.83 22.02
CA PHE A 349 15.27 -6.28 23.38
C PHE A 349 16.29 -5.44 24.12
N SER A 350 17.06 -4.55 23.49
CA SER A 350 18.10 -3.74 24.14
C SER A 350 17.65 -2.31 24.42
N ASP A 351 16.83 -1.74 23.54
CA ASP A 351 16.48 -0.33 23.52
C ASP A 351 15.35 -0.01 24.53
N PRO A 352 15.61 0.82 25.57
CA PRO A 352 14.60 1.22 26.55
C PRO A 352 13.38 1.90 25.93
N ALA A 353 13.55 2.65 24.83
CA ALA A 353 12.46 3.33 24.13
C ALA A 353 11.45 2.34 23.53
N PHE A 354 11.89 1.12 23.20
CA PHE A 354 11.03 0.06 22.67
C PHE A 354 10.40 -0.79 23.77
N ARG A 355 11.17 -1.16 24.81
CA ARG A 355 10.73 -2.14 25.82
C ARG A 355 9.46 -1.73 26.56
N GLY A 356 9.38 -0.47 27.00
CA GLY A 356 8.27 0.04 27.81
C GLY A 356 6.93 -0.08 27.08
N PRO A 357 6.77 0.61 25.93
CA PRO A 357 5.54 0.54 25.14
C PRO A 357 5.24 -0.87 24.64
N THR A 358 6.26 -1.63 24.19
CA THR A 358 6.06 -2.99 23.68
C THR A 358 5.50 -3.94 24.74
N LEU A 359 5.98 -3.87 25.99
CA LEU A 359 5.45 -4.71 27.07
C LEU A 359 4.02 -4.35 27.44
N GLN A 360 3.70 -3.05 27.52
CA GLN A 360 2.34 -2.57 27.77
C GLN A 360 1.37 -3.04 26.67
N ILE A 361 1.77 -2.88 25.41
CA ILE A 361 1.01 -3.31 24.22
C ILE A 361 0.86 -4.83 24.19
N PHE A 362 1.91 -5.59 24.54
CA PHE A 362 1.83 -7.05 24.64
C PHE A 362 0.83 -7.51 25.69
N LEU A 363 0.88 -6.94 26.91
CA LEU A 363 -0.06 -7.27 27.99
C LEU A 363 -1.50 -6.92 27.59
N TRP A 364 -1.71 -5.77 26.96
CA TRP A 364 -3.02 -5.42 26.42
C TRP A 364 -3.45 -6.39 25.32
N THR A 365 -2.58 -6.77 24.39
CA THR A 365 -2.89 -7.72 23.31
C THR A 365 -3.37 -9.07 23.85
N VAL A 366 -2.65 -9.62 24.84
CA VAL A 366 -3.02 -10.88 25.51
C VAL A 366 -4.36 -10.73 26.25
N THR A 367 -4.54 -9.63 26.97
CA THR A 367 -5.77 -9.34 27.73
C THR A 367 -6.96 -9.16 26.80
N PHE A 368 -6.84 -8.34 25.76
CA PHE A 368 -7.85 -8.14 24.73
C PHE A 368 -8.25 -9.47 24.07
N SER A 369 -7.27 -10.29 23.69
CA SER A 369 -7.53 -11.57 23.02
C SER A 369 -8.24 -12.56 23.93
N GLY A 370 -7.77 -12.70 25.17
CA GLY A 370 -8.38 -13.58 26.16
C GLY A 370 -9.81 -13.16 26.52
N MET A 371 -10.02 -11.86 26.75
CA MET A 371 -11.33 -11.32 27.11
C MET A 371 -12.30 -11.39 25.94
N SER A 372 -11.84 -11.14 24.72
CA SER A 372 -12.66 -11.29 23.52
C SER A 372 -13.15 -12.72 23.32
N VAL A 373 -12.25 -13.71 23.47
CA VAL A 373 -12.63 -15.13 23.39
C VAL A 373 -13.60 -15.48 24.52
N LEU A 374 -13.34 -15.02 25.74
CA LEU A 374 -14.20 -15.29 26.89
C LEU A 374 -15.60 -14.70 26.72
N LEU A 375 -15.71 -13.42 26.37
CA LEU A 375 -16.99 -12.72 26.23
C LEU A 375 -17.81 -13.28 25.06
N THR A 376 -17.18 -13.48 23.90
CA THR A 376 -17.87 -14.07 22.73
C THR A 376 -18.30 -15.51 23.00
N LEU A 377 -17.50 -16.30 23.72
CA LEU A 377 -17.86 -17.64 24.14
C LEU A 377 -19.05 -17.64 25.12
N ILE A 378 -19.02 -16.78 26.15
CA ILE A 378 -20.11 -16.70 27.14
C ILE A 378 -21.42 -16.35 26.42
N VAL A 379 -21.43 -15.26 25.64
CA VAL A 379 -22.64 -14.81 24.93
C VAL A 379 -23.08 -15.86 23.91
N GLY A 380 -22.14 -16.39 23.11
CA GLY A 380 -22.43 -17.38 22.09
C GLY A 380 -22.97 -18.70 22.66
N ALA A 381 -22.36 -19.21 23.73
CA ALA A 381 -22.80 -20.44 24.38
C ALA A 381 -24.16 -20.28 25.06
N LEU A 382 -24.42 -19.14 25.71
CA LEU A 382 -25.72 -18.84 26.31
C LEU A 382 -26.83 -18.78 25.24
N LEU A 383 -26.60 -18.07 24.14
CA LEU A 383 -27.55 -18.00 23.03
C LEU A 383 -27.75 -19.36 22.33
N ALA A 384 -26.68 -20.13 22.18
CA ALA A 384 -26.77 -21.49 21.64
C ALA A 384 -27.60 -22.41 22.54
N GLU A 385 -27.47 -22.29 23.87
CA GLU A 385 -28.32 -23.00 24.83
C GLU A 385 -29.78 -22.56 24.69
N LEU A 386 -30.04 -21.25 24.72
CA LEU A 386 -31.38 -20.69 24.59
C LEU A 386 -32.10 -21.15 23.31
N PHE A 387 -31.42 -21.17 22.16
CA PHE A 387 -32.03 -21.55 20.88
C PHE A 387 -32.20 -23.05 20.65
N SER A 388 -31.66 -23.88 21.55
CA SER A 388 -31.99 -25.31 21.55
C SER A 388 -33.27 -25.65 22.28
N TRP A 389 -33.80 -24.70 23.08
CA TRP A 389 -34.98 -24.97 23.85
C TRP A 389 -36.19 -25.10 22.93
N GLU A 390 -36.83 -26.28 22.96
CA GLU A 390 -37.97 -26.60 22.09
C GLU A 390 -39.20 -25.72 22.36
N GLY A 391 -39.34 -25.17 23.58
CA GLY A 391 -40.44 -24.28 23.97
C GLY A 391 -40.32 -22.85 23.43
N LEU A 392 -39.21 -22.46 22.82
CA LEU A 392 -39.00 -21.09 22.34
C LEU A 392 -39.75 -20.84 21.03
N ARG A 393 -40.82 -20.04 21.09
CA ARG A 393 -41.57 -19.57 19.90
C ARG A 393 -40.67 -18.70 19.03
N PHE A 394 -40.81 -18.81 17.70
CA PHE A 394 -40.03 -18.03 16.70
C PHE A 394 -38.49 -18.17 16.75
N ARG A 395 -37.95 -19.27 17.29
CA ARG A 395 -36.49 -19.51 17.39
C ARG A 395 -35.70 -19.26 16.10
N THR A 396 -36.28 -19.54 14.94
CA THR A 396 -35.63 -19.32 13.63
C THR A 396 -35.45 -17.83 13.34
N ALA A 397 -36.44 -17.00 13.66
CA ALA A 397 -36.37 -15.56 13.45
C ALA A 397 -35.31 -14.92 14.36
N TYR A 398 -35.28 -15.28 15.65
CA TYR A 398 -34.24 -14.80 16.58
C TYR A 398 -32.83 -15.21 16.14
N ARG A 399 -32.66 -16.44 15.66
CA ARG A 399 -31.37 -16.92 15.14
C ARG A 399 -30.90 -16.13 13.92
N LEU A 400 -31.81 -15.83 12.99
CA LEU A 400 -31.51 -15.02 11.80
C LEU A 400 -31.11 -13.60 12.20
N LEU A 401 -31.89 -12.95 13.06
CA LEU A 401 -31.64 -11.58 13.53
C LEU A 401 -30.27 -11.45 14.21
N LEU A 402 -29.95 -12.38 15.12
CA LEU A 402 -28.69 -12.34 15.88
C LEU A 402 -27.48 -12.87 15.08
N PHE A 403 -27.70 -13.40 13.87
CA PHE A 403 -26.63 -13.74 12.93
C PHE A 403 -26.20 -12.53 12.07
N ILE A 404 -27.07 -11.53 11.90
CA ILE A 404 -26.81 -10.34 11.08
C ILE A 404 -25.45 -9.66 11.38
N PRO A 405 -25.02 -9.49 12.65
CA PRO A 405 -23.73 -8.87 12.94
C PRO A 405 -22.52 -9.53 12.26
N TYR A 406 -22.60 -10.84 12.01
CA TYR A 406 -21.57 -11.61 11.31
C TYR A 406 -21.81 -11.70 9.79
N ALA A 407 -23.07 -11.53 9.35
CA ALA A 407 -23.41 -11.53 7.93
C ALA A 407 -23.00 -10.24 7.23
N VAL A 408 -23.03 -9.11 7.94
CA VAL A 408 -22.59 -7.81 7.43
C VAL A 408 -21.05 -7.73 7.46
N PRO A 409 -20.40 -7.23 6.40
CA PRO A 409 -18.96 -7.00 6.40
C PRO A 409 -18.52 -6.14 7.58
N SER A 410 -17.57 -6.66 8.38
CA SER A 410 -17.15 -6.04 9.64
C SER A 410 -16.63 -4.61 9.47
N PHE A 411 -15.96 -4.31 8.36
CA PHE A 411 -15.42 -2.97 8.05
C PHE A 411 -16.47 -1.87 8.23
N ILE A 412 -17.66 -2.02 7.62
CA ILE A 412 -18.72 -1.01 7.69
C ILE A 412 -19.28 -0.93 9.11
N SER A 413 -19.52 -2.08 9.77
CA SER A 413 -20.00 -2.10 11.14
C SER A 413 -19.05 -1.39 12.11
N ILE A 414 -17.74 -1.56 11.94
CA ILE A 414 -16.73 -0.90 12.79
C ILE A 414 -16.78 0.61 12.61
N LEU A 415 -16.88 1.11 11.36
CA LEU A 415 -16.99 2.55 11.10
C LEU A 415 -18.29 3.16 11.64
N ILE A 416 -19.40 2.43 11.57
CA ILE A 416 -20.66 2.85 12.20
C ILE A 416 -20.47 2.97 13.71
N PHE A 417 -19.86 1.97 14.37
CA PHE A 417 -19.57 2.04 15.80
C PHE A 417 -18.64 3.20 16.15
N LYS A 418 -17.63 3.51 15.31
CA LYS A 418 -16.76 4.68 15.49
C LYS A 418 -17.58 5.97 15.57
N GLY A 419 -18.58 6.14 14.71
CA GLY A 419 -19.50 7.27 14.76
C GLY A 419 -20.41 7.25 15.99
N LEU A 420 -21.01 6.10 16.30
CA LEU A 420 -21.92 5.93 17.44
C LEU A 420 -21.27 6.20 18.79
N PHE A 421 -19.99 5.83 18.94
CA PHE A 421 -19.18 6.04 20.14
C PHE A 421 -18.41 7.36 20.13
N SER A 422 -18.71 8.30 19.22
CA SER A 422 -18.09 9.62 19.24
C SER A 422 -18.38 10.35 20.56
N ASP A 423 -17.33 10.90 21.19
CA ASP A 423 -17.41 11.55 22.51
C ASP A 423 -18.44 12.70 22.52
N ASN A 424 -18.48 13.51 21.47
CA ASN A 424 -19.31 14.73 21.40
C ASN A 424 -20.61 14.55 20.61
N PHE A 425 -20.59 13.75 19.54
CA PHE A 425 -21.69 13.65 18.56
C PHE A 425 -22.31 12.25 18.47
N GLY A 426 -21.85 11.31 19.29
CA GLY A 426 -22.29 9.92 19.22
C GLY A 426 -23.67 9.71 19.84
N GLU A 427 -24.54 9.00 19.12
CA GLU A 427 -25.89 8.63 19.59
C GLU A 427 -25.87 7.85 20.91
N ILE A 428 -24.82 7.06 21.15
CA ILE A 428 -24.66 6.34 22.43
C ILE A 428 -24.50 7.32 23.59
N ASN A 429 -23.69 8.38 23.42
CA ASN A 429 -23.52 9.41 24.43
C ASN A 429 -24.75 10.30 24.59
N LEU A 430 -25.49 10.55 23.50
CA LEU A 430 -26.78 11.25 23.59
C LEU A 430 -27.79 10.44 24.42
N ALA A 431 -27.93 9.14 24.16
CA ALA A 431 -28.82 8.26 24.91
C ALA A 431 -28.39 8.12 26.38
N LEU A 432 -27.10 7.91 26.66
CA LEU A 432 -26.58 7.82 28.02
C LEU A 432 -26.74 9.14 28.79
N GLY A 433 -26.54 10.27 28.12
CA GLY A 433 -26.74 11.59 28.70
C GLY A 433 -28.20 11.83 29.09
N GLN A 434 -29.15 11.39 28.26
CA GLN A 434 -30.58 11.53 28.53
C GLN A 434 -31.09 10.55 29.60
N LEU A 435 -30.64 9.30 29.58
CA LEU A 435 -31.13 8.24 30.47
C LEU A 435 -30.44 8.23 31.84
N LEU A 436 -29.13 8.48 31.87
CA LEU A 436 -28.28 8.30 33.04
C LEU A 436 -27.51 9.57 33.44
N GLY A 437 -27.57 10.65 32.65
CA GLY A 437 -26.86 11.89 32.93
C GLY A 437 -25.34 11.83 32.74
N ILE A 438 -24.82 10.79 32.08
CA ILE A 438 -23.37 10.57 31.89
C ILE A 438 -22.98 10.70 30.41
N ARG A 439 -21.75 11.17 30.16
CA ARG A 439 -21.14 11.20 28.81
C ARG A 439 -19.71 10.65 28.89
N PRO A 440 -19.54 9.33 28.76
CA PRO A 440 -18.22 8.71 28.79
C PRO A 440 -17.33 9.19 27.63
N ALA A 441 -16.04 9.39 27.91
CA ALA A 441 -15.04 9.73 26.90
C ALA A 441 -14.47 8.45 26.28
N TRP A 442 -15.19 7.86 25.32
CA TRP A 442 -14.88 6.57 24.72
C TRP A 442 -13.59 6.56 23.92
N THR A 443 -13.19 7.68 23.32
CA THR A 443 -11.97 7.76 22.50
C THR A 443 -10.80 8.37 23.27
N THR A 444 -11.09 9.29 24.19
CA THR A 444 -10.06 10.03 24.92
C THR A 444 -9.54 9.30 26.16
N ASP A 445 -10.42 8.60 26.91
CA ASP A 445 -9.99 7.85 28.10
C ASP A 445 -9.46 6.45 27.72
N PRO A 446 -8.21 6.09 28.09
CA PRO A 446 -7.62 4.81 27.71
C PRO A 446 -8.41 3.58 28.20
N LEU A 447 -9.07 3.65 29.36
CA LEU A 447 -9.81 2.51 29.90
C LEU A 447 -11.14 2.33 29.17
N LEU A 448 -11.91 3.41 29.01
CA LEU A 448 -13.18 3.37 28.28
C LEU A 448 -13.00 2.99 26.81
N ALA A 449 -11.92 3.41 26.18
CA ALA A 449 -11.60 3.00 24.82
C ALA A 449 -11.37 1.48 24.70
N LYS A 450 -10.68 0.87 25.68
CA LYS A 450 -10.52 -0.60 25.78
C LYS A 450 -11.85 -1.32 25.98
N VAL A 451 -12.74 -0.75 26.80
CA VAL A 451 -14.09 -1.29 27.02
C VAL A 451 -14.91 -1.22 25.73
N MET A 452 -14.90 -0.09 25.03
CA MET A 452 -15.56 0.08 23.73
C MET A 452 -15.06 -0.97 22.72
N ILE A 453 -13.75 -1.14 22.60
CA ILE A 453 -13.13 -2.14 21.71
C ILE A 453 -13.65 -3.55 22.04
N LEU A 454 -13.72 -3.92 23.33
CA LEU A 454 -14.25 -5.23 23.75
C LEU A 454 -15.75 -5.38 23.45
N ILE A 455 -16.56 -4.33 23.61
CA ILE A 455 -17.98 -4.35 23.28
C ILE A 455 -18.18 -4.60 21.78
N VAL A 456 -17.52 -3.80 20.94
CA VAL A 456 -17.62 -3.91 19.47
C VAL A 456 -17.12 -5.27 19.00
N ASN A 457 -15.99 -5.75 19.53
CA ASN A 457 -15.47 -7.06 19.16
C ASN A 457 -16.39 -8.21 19.62
N THR A 458 -17.00 -8.09 20.79
CA THR A 458 -17.97 -9.07 21.28
C THR A 458 -19.21 -9.09 20.38
N TRP A 459 -19.71 -7.93 19.97
CA TRP A 459 -20.84 -7.80 19.04
C TRP A 459 -20.55 -8.46 17.69
N LEU A 460 -19.36 -8.27 17.13
CA LEU A 460 -18.93 -8.90 15.88
C LEU A 460 -18.69 -10.42 16.02
N GLY A 461 -18.16 -10.85 17.17
CA GLY A 461 -17.66 -12.21 17.37
C GLY A 461 -18.65 -13.20 17.99
N PHE A 462 -19.65 -12.74 18.76
CA PHE A 462 -20.59 -13.67 19.41
C PHE A 462 -21.38 -14.56 18.43
N PRO A 463 -21.82 -14.12 17.23
CA PRO A 463 -22.61 -14.97 16.35
C PRO A 463 -21.81 -16.17 15.83
N TYR A 464 -20.50 -15.97 15.62
CA TYR A 464 -19.58 -17.06 15.27
C TYR A 464 -19.52 -18.11 16.39
N MET A 465 -19.31 -17.69 17.64
CA MET A 465 -19.28 -18.60 18.79
C MET A 465 -20.64 -19.28 19.04
N MET A 466 -21.74 -18.55 18.83
CA MET A 466 -23.08 -19.10 18.88
C MET A 466 -23.26 -20.24 17.88
N LEU A 467 -22.90 -20.02 16.61
CA LEU A 467 -23.04 -21.01 15.55
C LEU A 467 -22.16 -22.25 15.82
N LEU A 468 -20.92 -22.05 16.27
CA LEU A 468 -20.04 -23.14 16.66
C LEU A 468 -20.61 -23.97 17.81
N CYS A 469 -21.03 -23.33 18.90
CA CYS A 469 -21.60 -24.04 20.06
C CYS A 469 -22.88 -24.79 19.69
N MET A 470 -23.71 -24.18 18.83
CA MET A 470 -24.94 -24.80 18.34
C MET A 470 -24.65 -26.03 17.47
N GLY A 471 -23.66 -25.96 16.58
CA GLY A 471 -23.22 -27.08 15.76
C GLY A 471 -22.60 -28.21 16.58
N LEU A 472 -21.74 -27.90 17.55
CA LEU A 472 -21.15 -28.90 18.44
C LEU A 472 -22.20 -29.62 19.30
N ARG A 473 -23.23 -28.91 19.77
CA ARG A 473 -24.32 -29.53 20.55
C ARG A 473 -25.14 -30.53 19.76
N GLN A 474 -25.24 -30.41 18.43
CA GLN A 474 -25.95 -31.40 17.60
C GLN A 474 -25.28 -32.79 17.63
N SER A 475 -24.01 -32.89 18.04
CA SER A 475 -23.32 -34.18 18.20
C SER A 475 -23.68 -34.92 19.49
N ILE A 476 -24.38 -34.28 20.44
CA ILE A 476 -24.76 -34.88 21.72
C ILE A 476 -26.05 -35.70 21.54
N PRO A 477 -26.04 -37.02 21.84
CA PRO A 477 -27.24 -37.84 21.78
C PRO A 477 -28.36 -37.31 22.69
N LYS A 478 -29.61 -37.32 22.19
CA LYS A 478 -30.77 -36.82 22.94
C LYS A 478 -31.06 -37.64 24.20
N ASP A 479 -30.75 -38.94 24.16
CA ASP A 479 -30.96 -39.90 25.25
C ASP A 479 -30.30 -39.47 26.57
N LEU A 480 -29.18 -38.73 26.51
CA LEU A 480 -28.53 -38.19 27.70
C LEU A 480 -29.40 -37.14 28.42
N TYR A 481 -30.10 -36.31 27.66
CA TYR A 481 -31.01 -35.30 28.21
C TYR A 481 -32.30 -35.95 28.72
N GLU A 482 -32.82 -36.97 28.04
CA GLU A 482 -33.98 -37.75 28.49
C GLU A 482 -33.68 -38.48 29.82
N ALA A 483 -32.53 -39.16 29.91
CA ALA A 483 -32.08 -39.79 31.14
C ALA A 483 -31.91 -38.79 32.30
N SER A 484 -31.38 -37.60 32.01
CA SER A 484 -31.24 -36.53 33.00
C SER A 484 -32.59 -35.98 33.47
N ALA A 485 -33.59 -35.91 32.58
CA ALA A 485 -34.94 -35.46 32.91
C ALA A 485 -35.65 -36.47 33.83
N ILE A 486 -35.47 -37.77 33.59
CA ILE A 486 -35.95 -38.84 34.49
C ILE A 486 -35.31 -38.72 35.88
N ALA A 487 -34.03 -38.32 35.94
CA ALA A 487 -33.31 -38.06 37.19
C ALA A 487 -33.65 -36.71 37.85
N GLY A 488 -34.58 -35.92 37.30
CA GLY A 488 -34.98 -34.63 37.85
C GLY A 488 -33.94 -33.51 37.67
N ALA A 489 -32.99 -33.66 36.76
CA ALA A 489 -31.96 -32.65 36.52
C ALA A 489 -32.53 -31.43 35.79
N GLY A 490 -32.29 -30.23 36.33
CA GLY A 490 -32.68 -28.97 35.72
C GLY A 490 -31.73 -28.46 34.62
N PRO A 491 -32.08 -27.36 33.92
CA PRO A 491 -31.30 -26.84 32.79
C PRO A 491 -29.84 -26.49 33.11
N PHE A 492 -29.59 -25.86 34.26
CA PHE A 492 -28.23 -25.53 34.71
C PHE A 492 -27.41 -26.79 34.97
N THR A 493 -28.00 -27.80 35.60
CA THR A 493 -27.36 -29.11 35.82
C THR A 493 -27.00 -29.75 34.49
N ASN A 494 -27.93 -29.77 33.53
CA ASN A 494 -27.69 -30.32 32.20
C ASN A 494 -26.57 -29.58 31.47
N TYR A 495 -26.54 -28.25 31.52
CA TYR A 495 -25.46 -27.47 30.91
C TYR A 495 -24.09 -27.81 31.50
N PHE A 496 -23.92 -27.73 32.83
CA PHE A 496 -22.62 -27.91 33.46
C PHE A 496 -22.16 -29.37 33.58
N LYS A 497 -23.09 -30.34 33.61
CA LYS A 497 -22.76 -31.78 33.78
C LYS A 497 -22.78 -32.58 32.49
N ILE A 498 -23.55 -32.16 31.48
CA ILE A 498 -23.69 -32.90 30.21
C ILE A 498 -23.12 -32.07 29.06
N THR A 499 -23.72 -30.90 28.79
CA THR A 499 -23.40 -30.09 27.60
C THR A 499 -21.95 -29.61 27.58
N TRP A 500 -21.56 -28.79 28.56
CA TRP A 500 -20.24 -28.17 28.63
C TRP A 500 -19.09 -29.19 28.66
N PRO A 501 -19.14 -30.27 29.47
CA PRO A 501 -18.08 -31.27 29.50
C PRO A 501 -17.86 -32.00 28.17
N LEU A 502 -18.92 -32.21 27.39
CA LEU A 502 -18.86 -32.87 26.08
C LEU A 502 -18.38 -31.90 24.98
N ILE A 503 -18.90 -30.67 24.93
CA ILE A 503 -18.53 -29.71 23.88
C ILE A 503 -17.16 -29.07 24.09
N ARG A 504 -16.69 -28.90 25.35
CA ARG A 504 -15.40 -28.22 25.61
C ARG A 504 -14.23 -28.89 24.89
N ARG A 505 -14.23 -30.23 24.80
CA ARG A 505 -13.15 -31.01 24.16
C ARG A 505 -12.93 -30.64 22.68
N PRO A 506 -13.95 -30.70 21.81
CA PRO A 506 -13.82 -30.22 20.42
C PRO A 506 -13.78 -28.69 20.29
N LEU A 507 -14.27 -27.93 21.29
CA LEU A 507 -14.26 -26.47 21.27
C LEU A 507 -12.88 -25.86 21.55
N LEU A 508 -12.06 -26.48 22.41
CA LEU A 508 -10.77 -25.94 22.84
C LEU A 508 -9.84 -25.52 21.68
N PRO A 509 -9.60 -26.36 20.64
CA PRO A 509 -8.79 -25.94 19.49
C PRO A 509 -9.35 -24.72 18.75
N LEU A 510 -10.67 -24.57 18.70
CA LEU A 510 -11.35 -23.43 18.07
C LEU A 510 -11.19 -22.15 18.90
N LEU A 511 -11.18 -22.26 20.23
CA LEU A 511 -10.89 -21.14 21.12
C LEU A 511 -9.44 -20.66 20.98
N ILE A 512 -8.47 -21.58 20.80
CA ILE A 512 -7.07 -21.23 20.53
C ILE A 512 -6.95 -20.50 19.19
N ALA A 513 -7.64 -20.98 18.14
CA ALA A 513 -7.68 -20.31 16.86
C ALA A 513 -8.31 -18.90 16.97
N SER A 514 -9.40 -18.77 17.72
CA SER A 514 -10.04 -17.48 17.99
C SER A 514 -9.14 -16.53 18.80
N PHE A 515 -8.38 -17.05 19.76
CA PHE A 515 -7.38 -16.26 20.49
C PHE A 515 -6.29 -15.74 19.53
N ALA A 516 -5.73 -16.61 18.68
CA ALA A 516 -4.71 -16.22 17.71
C ALA A 516 -5.22 -15.19 16.68
N PHE A 517 -6.49 -15.31 16.28
CA PHE A 517 -7.17 -14.32 15.43
C PHE A 517 -7.28 -12.96 16.14
N ASN A 518 -7.81 -12.94 17.37
CA ASN A 518 -7.94 -11.70 18.14
C ASN A 518 -6.59 -11.05 18.46
N PHE A 519 -5.55 -11.86 18.69
CA PHE A 519 -4.18 -11.37 18.93
C PHE A 519 -3.67 -10.50 17.78
N ASN A 520 -4.11 -10.77 16.56
CA ASN A 520 -3.71 -10.08 15.35
C ASN A 520 -4.86 -9.29 14.70
N ASN A 521 -5.87 -8.87 15.48
CA ASN A 521 -7.05 -8.18 14.95
C ASN A 521 -6.77 -6.70 14.64
N ALA A 522 -5.92 -6.46 13.64
CA ALA A 522 -5.50 -5.13 13.23
C ALA A 522 -6.66 -4.28 12.70
N VAL A 523 -7.58 -4.89 11.94
CA VAL A 523 -8.70 -4.21 11.27
C VAL A 523 -9.61 -3.52 12.28
N LEU A 524 -9.95 -4.19 13.38
CA LEU A 524 -10.77 -3.59 14.43
C LEU A 524 -10.13 -2.33 15.00
N ILE A 525 -8.86 -2.43 15.39
CA ILE A 525 -8.16 -1.36 16.10
C ILE A 525 -7.87 -0.18 15.18
N ALA A 526 -7.34 -0.46 13.98
CA ALA A 526 -7.01 0.55 12.98
C ALA A 526 -8.24 1.39 12.58
N LEU A 527 -9.39 0.74 12.38
CA LEU A 527 -10.60 1.45 11.95
C LEU A 527 -11.31 2.14 13.12
N LEU A 528 -11.44 1.49 14.28
CA LEU A 528 -12.22 2.00 15.40
C LEU A 528 -11.50 3.12 16.15
N THR A 529 -10.21 2.93 16.46
CA THR A 529 -9.45 3.83 17.35
C THR A 529 -8.16 4.35 16.75
N ASP A 530 -7.70 3.75 15.64
CA ASP A 530 -6.33 3.89 15.15
C ASP A 530 -5.30 3.65 16.27
N GLY A 531 -5.63 2.74 17.21
CA GLY A 531 -4.90 2.41 18.44
C GLY A 531 -4.71 3.55 19.45
N ARG A 532 -5.28 4.73 19.22
CA ARG A 532 -5.27 5.89 20.12
C ARG A 532 -6.16 5.63 21.35
N PRO A 533 -5.99 6.34 22.49
CA PRO A 533 -5.12 7.51 22.71
C PRO A 533 -3.63 7.17 22.74
N ASP A 534 -2.78 8.13 22.36
CA ASP A 534 -1.33 7.97 22.23
C ASP A 534 -0.66 7.83 23.62
N ILE A 535 0.40 7.02 23.71
CA ILE A 535 1.22 6.90 24.93
C ILE A 535 2.17 8.09 24.96
N VAL A 536 2.06 8.94 25.98
CA VAL A 536 2.89 10.14 26.11
C VAL A 536 4.34 9.76 26.41
N GLY A 537 5.29 10.45 25.76
CA GLY A 537 6.72 10.32 26.02
C GLY A 537 7.41 9.16 25.30
N THR A 538 6.79 8.59 24.25
CA THR A 538 7.41 7.56 23.41
C THR A 538 8.04 8.18 22.16
N GLU A 539 9.25 7.75 21.80
CA GLU A 539 9.91 8.17 20.55
C GLU A 539 9.22 7.59 19.31
N LEU A 540 8.56 6.44 19.47
CA LEU A 540 7.81 5.76 18.43
C LEU A 540 6.32 6.09 18.55
N PRO A 541 5.59 6.14 17.43
CA PRO A 541 4.14 6.25 17.47
C PRO A 541 3.57 4.99 18.12
N ALA A 542 3.09 5.11 19.36
CA ALA A 542 2.55 4.00 20.14
C ALA A 542 1.26 4.44 20.82
N GLY A 543 0.21 3.65 20.65
CA GLY A 543 -1.09 3.90 21.24
C GLY A 543 -1.38 2.99 22.43
N THR A 544 -2.15 3.48 23.40
CA THR A 544 -2.56 2.71 24.58
C THR A 544 -3.47 1.52 24.24
N ASN A 545 -4.13 1.58 23.07
CA ASN A 545 -5.05 0.57 22.57
C ASN A 545 -4.45 -0.27 21.44
N ASP A 546 -3.20 -0.02 21.07
CA ASP A 546 -2.52 -0.82 20.06
C ASP A 546 -2.48 -2.29 20.44
N LEU A 547 -2.70 -3.14 19.44
CA LEU A 547 -2.23 -4.51 19.49
C LEU A 547 -0.81 -4.54 18.93
N LEU A 548 -0.06 -5.58 19.24
CA LEU A 548 1.30 -5.76 18.69
C LEU A 548 1.32 -5.65 17.15
N VAL A 549 0.27 -6.12 16.48
CA VAL A 549 0.13 -6.01 15.02
C VAL A 549 -0.09 -4.57 14.55
N THR A 550 -0.91 -3.76 15.25
CA THR A 550 -1.14 -2.37 14.83
C THR A 550 0.03 -1.48 15.17
N PHE A 551 0.68 -1.71 16.31
CA PHE A 551 1.96 -1.08 16.64
C PHE A 551 3.02 -1.34 15.56
N THR A 552 3.16 -2.60 15.12
CA THR A 552 4.05 -2.98 14.01
C THR A 552 3.68 -2.27 12.71
N TRP A 553 2.38 -2.15 12.42
CA TRP A 553 1.88 -1.45 11.24
C TRP A 553 2.26 0.03 11.24
N ARG A 554 2.16 0.73 12.37
CA ARG A 554 2.56 2.15 12.43
C ARG A 554 4.04 2.35 12.13
N ILE A 555 4.89 1.48 12.67
CA ILE A 555 6.34 1.51 12.42
C ILE A 555 6.64 1.30 10.93
N ALA A 556 5.91 0.38 10.30
CA ALA A 556 6.08 0.09 8.88
C ALA A 556 5.57 1.21 7.95
N PHE A 557 4.53 1.96 8.33
CA PHE A 557 3.78 2.76 7.36
C PHE A 557 3.42 4.19 7.77
N GLN A 558 3.45 4.56 9.05
CA GLN A 558 2.97 5.86 9.54
C GLN A 558 4.06 6.80 10.08
N GLY A 559 5.22 6.26 10.51
CA GLY A 559 6.34 7.08 10.98
C GLY A 559 7.00 7.95 9.88
N ALA A 560 7.79 8.95 10.29
CA ALA A 560 8.55 9.81 9.37
C ALA A 560 9.48 9.00 8.45
N THR A 561 10.12 7.97 9.00
CA THR A 561 10.81 6.92 8.25
C THR A 561 9.99 5.64 8.35
N LYS A 562 9.63 5.05 7.21
CA LYS A 562 8.89 3.79 7.13
C LYS A 562 9.87 2.63 7.24
N ASP A 563 9.99 2.01 8.41
CA ASP A 563 11.00 0.97 8.68
C ASP A 563 10.40 -0.44 8.53
N TYR A 564 10.45 -0.96 7.30
CA TYR A 564 9.92 -2.27 6.94
C TYR A 564 10.74 -3.41 7.56
N GLY A 565 12.06 -3.25 7.68
CA GLY A 565 12.98 -4.22 8.29
C GLY A 565 12.67 -4.40 9.77
N LEU A 566 12.61 -3.30 10.51
CA LEU A 566 12.22 -3.33 11.92
C LEU A 566 10.82 -3.90 12.12
N ALA A 567 9.84 -3.47 11.33
CA ALA A 567 8.48 -4.00 11.41
C ALA A 567 8.42 -5.51 11.14
N ALA A 568 9.17 -6.01 10.17
CA ALA A 568 9.22 -7.44 9.87
C ALA A 568 9.93 -8.24 10.98
N ALA A 569 10.93 -7.67 11.65
CA ALA A 569 11.55 -8.25 12.83
C ALA A 569 10.54 -8.34 13.99
N ILE A 570 9.78 -7.27 14.26
CA ILE A 570 8.72 -7.28 15.28
C ILE A 570 7.65 -8.33 14.92
N ALA A 571 7.17 -8.36 13.67
CA ALA A 571 6.19 -9.35 13.21
C ALA A 571 6.70 -10.79 13.41
N THR A 572 8.00 -11.03 13.21
CA THR A 572 8.64 -12.33 13.45
C THR A 572 8.63 -12.68 14.94
N VAL A 573 8.98 -11.74 15.83
CA VAL A 573 8.92 -11.94 17.29
C VAL A 573 7.48 -12.24 17.73
N VAL A 574 6.51 -11.48 17.23
CA VAL A 574 5.08 -11.70 17.49
C VAL A 574 4.64 -13.09 17.05
N PHE A 575 5.02 -13.52 15.84
CA PHE A 575 4.74 -14.86 15.34
C PHE A 575 5.31 -15.94 16.27
N VAL A 576 6.56 -15.82 16.71
CA VAL A 576 7.19 -16.78 17.63
C VAL A 576 6.45 -16.85 18.96
N ILE A 577 6.03 -15.70 19.50
CA ILE A 577 5.25 -15.62 20.75
C ILE A 577 3.90 -16.32 20.58
N VAL A 578 3.14 -16.00 19.54
CA VAL A 578 1.82 -16.61 19.28
C VAL A 578 1.95 -18.11 19.02
N ALA A 579 2.98 -18.54 18.29
CA ALA A 579 3.26 -19.94 18.04
C ALA A 579 3.62 -20.68 19.35
N ALA A 580 4.47 -20.10 20.20
CA ALA A 580 4.83 -20.68 21.49
C ALA A 580 3.61 -20.81 22.42
N LEU A 581 2.79 -19.76 22.52
CA LEU A 581 1.53 -19.79 23.29
C LEU A 581 0.56 -20.84 22.75
N SER A 582 0.44 -20.95 21.43
CA SER A 582 -0.42 -21.94 20.78
C SER A 582 0.07 -23.37 21.04
N ILE A 583 1.37 -23.64 20.93
CA ILE A 583 1.97 -24.94 21.23
C ILE A 583 1.78 -25.30 22.70
N LEU A 584 2.01 -24.35 23.62
CA LEU A 584 1.80 -24.55 25.05
C LEU A 584 0.34 -24.92 25.34
N ASN A 585 -0.61 -24.17 24.80
CA ASN A 585 -2.04 -24.45 24.94
C ASN A 585 -2.42 -25.83 24.39
N LEU A 586 -1.90 -26.22 23.22
CA LEU A 586 -2.14 -27.54 22.64
C LEU A 586 -1.53 -28.68 23.50
N ARG A 587 -0.33 -28.48 24.06
CA ARG A 587 0.33 -29.47 24.93
C ARG A 587 -0.41 -29.66 26.25
N LEU A 588 -0.81 -28.56 26.91
CA LEU A 588 -1.62 -28.61 28.14
C LEU A 588 -2.97 -29.30 27.90
N THR A 589 -3.57 -29.08 26.73
CA THR A 589 -4.81 -29.74 26.33
C THR A 589 -4.62 -31.24 26.11
N ARG A 590 -3.54 -31.65 25.42
CA ARG A 590 -3.21 -33.07 25.16
C ARG A 590 -2.87 -33.84 26.44
N ALA A 591 -2.17 -33.23 27.40
CA ALA A 591 -1.88 -33.84 28.69
C ALA A 591 -3.18 -34.16 29.44
N THR A 592 -4.08 -33.18 29.55
CA THR A 592 -5.42 -33.34 30.15
C THR A 592 -6.27 -34.40 29.45
N THR A 593 -6.11 -34.63 28.14
CA THR A 593 -6.84 -35.69 27.41
C THR A 593 -6.26 -37.08 27.61
N ARG A 594 -4.97 -37.18 27.94
CA ARG A 594 -4.28 -38.45 28.18
C ARG A 594 -4.55 -38.98 29.59
N ASP A 595 -4.69 -38.09 30.57
CA ASP A 595 -5.01 -38.45 31.97
C ASP A 595 -6.49 -38.80 32.19
N ALA A 596 -7.37 -38.48 31.22
CA ALA A 596 -8.80 -38.78 31.27
C ALA A 596 -9.21 -40.05 30.50
N ARG A 597 -8.25 -40.77 29.91
CA ARG A 597 -8.40 -42.12 29.33
C ARG A 597 -7.76 -43.12 30.27
#